data_AF-A0A140L9W7-F1
#
_entry.id   AF-A0A140L9W7-F1
#
_cell.length_a   1.000
_cell.length_b   1.000
_cell.length_c   1.000
_cell.angle_alpha   90.00
_cell.angle_beta   90.00
_cell.angle_gamma   90.00
#
_symmetry.space_group_name_H-M   'P 1'
#
loop_
_entity.id
_entity.type
_entity.pdbx_description
1 polymer ?
#
loop_
_entity_poly.entity_id
_entity_poly.type
_entity_poly.pdbx_seq_one_letter_code
_entity_poly.pdbx_strand_id
1 'polypeptide(L)'
;MPLITLKAQIHADPQTEAILKDAMFCATKVYNGLLWHLRKEHKETGRVDISRKNLNRILKELPRAKGYYSMSVQLTRDEVREAYKSFFALKRKGLTQHEAPRFRRKNYLSPLKYVQSGFGVDGDRVTLSLGTNREDGVRQVSFRISHRPDVKYERVRELSIIYDKDSGRIEARLVVEVKARENKGTGRAAVDLGENILMAAAFDDGVVMLYSGKLIKAVRRYWQKVRANLKQNSRRWKQIARREKKQVEHLMHMATSHFIAECVQRGVKEIAIGDLNGIRESIDYGDQLNQRLHA
;
A
#
# COMPACT_ATOMS: atom_id res chain seq x y z
N MET A 1 1.53 -7.33 -21.36
CA MET A 1 2.44 -7.92 -20.37
C MET A 1 1.85 -7.73 -18.97
N PRO A 2 2.03 -8.68 -18.05
CA PRO A 2 1.58 -8.51 -16.67
C PRO A 2 2.36 -7.37 -15.99
N LEU A 3 1.65 -6.65 -15.14
CA LEU A 3 2.20 -5.61 -14.29
C LEU A 3 2.36 -6.16 -12.87
N ILE A 4 3.54 -5.93 -12.28
CA ILE A 4 3.77 -6.20 -10.86
C ILE A 4 4.29 -4.94 -10.17
N THR A 5 4.09 -4.85 -8.87
CA THR A 5 4.70 -3.78 -8.06
C THR A 5 5.95 -4.29 -7.39
N LEU A 6 7.10 -3.72 -7.73
CA LEU A 6 8.37 -3.97 -7.07
C LEU A 6 8.63 -2.96 -5.97
N LYS A 7 8.99 -3.48 -4.80
CA LYS A 7 9.53 -2.71 -3.69
C LYS A 7 11.03 -2.60 -3.86
N ALA A 8 11.55 -1.38 -3.95
CA ALA A 8 12.97 -1.09 -4.03
C ALA A 8 13.43 -0.17 -2.89
N GLN A 9 14.57 -0.48 -2.30
CA GLN A 9 15.23 0.39 -1.34
C GLN A 9 15.91 1.53 -2.08
N ILE A 10 15.73 2.76 -1.62
CA ILE A 10 16.42 3.94 -2.15
C ILE A 10 17.76 4.09 -1.42
N HIS A 11 18.80 4.39 -2.18
CA HIS A 11 20.14 4.75 -1.73
C HIS A 11 20.42 6.17 -2.22
N ALA A 12 20.28 7.14 -1.31
CA ALA A 12 20.42 8.56 -1.58
C ALA A 12 21.30 9.18 -0.49
N ASP A 13 22.01 10.25 -0.84
CA ASP A 13 22.72 11.06 0.14
C ASP A 13 21.71 11.84 1.03
N PRO A 14 22.15 12.34 2.21
CA PRO A 14 21.27 13.06 3.13
C PRO A 14 20.58 14.29 2.53
N GLN A 15 21.21 15.00 1.59
CA GLN A 15 20.63 16.18 0.95
C GLN A 15 19.49 15.76 0.01
N THR A 16 19.70 14.75 -0.82
CA THR A 16 18.65 14.17 -1.67
C THR A 16 17.48 13.64 -0.84
N GLU A 17 17.75 12.94 0.28
CA GLU A 17 16.68 12.50 1.18
C GLU A 17 15.87 13.66 1.77
N ALA A 18 16.53 14.75 2.16
CA ALA A 18 15.87 15.93 2.70
C ALA A 18 14.94 16.58 1.66
N ILE A 19 15.40 16.68 0.40
CA ILE A 19 14.60 17.20 -0.71
C ILE A 19 13.38 16.32 -0.97
N LEU A 20 13.55 14.99 -0.98
CA LEU A 20 12.43 14.05 -1.13
C LEU A 20 11.42 14.19 0.02
N LYS A 21 11.89 14.27 1.28
CA LYS A 21 11.03 14.45 2.45
C LYS A 21 10.26 15.77 2.40
N ASP A 22 10.89 16.86 1.96
CA ASP A 22 10.22 18.14 1.76
C ASP A 22 9.13 18.07 0.67
N ALA A 23 9.43 17.44 -0.48
CA ALA A 23 8.42 17.23 -1.53
C ALA A 23 7.23 16.39 -1.01
N MET A 24 7.49 15.33 -0.25
CA MET A 24 6.45 14.51 0.40
C MET A 24 5.62 15.30 1.42
N PHE A 25 6.26 16.23 2.14
CA PHE A 25 5.57 17.14 3.05
C PHE A 25 4.69 18.12 2.29
N CYS A 26 5.15 18.66 1.17
CA CYS A 26 4.35 19.48 0.26
C CYS A 26 3.09 18.73 -0.21
N ALA A 27 3.22 17.46 -0.61
CA ALA A 27 2.08 16.61 -0.98
C ALA A 27 1.09 16.41 0.19
N THR A 28 1.57 16.28 1.43
CA THR A 28 0.71 16.26 2.62
C THR A 28 -0.07 17.57 2.78
N LYS A 29 0.59 18.71 2.58
CA LYS A 29 -0.04 20.04 2.67
C LYS A 29 -1.08 20.26 1.59
N VAL A 30 -0.81 19.82 0.36
CA VAL A 30 -1.79 19.87 -0.74
C VAL A 30 -3.01 19.03 -0.43
N TYR A 31 -2.83 17.76 -0.02
CA TYR A 31 -3.94 16.88 0.34
C TYR A 31 -4.82 17.47 1.44
N ASN A 32 -4.19 17.95 2.53
CA ASN A 32 -4.92 18.56 3.64
C ASN A 32 -5.55 19.91 3.28
N GLY A 33 -4.89 20.71 2.43
CA GLY A 33 -5.42 21.99 1.95
C GLY A 33 -6.70 21.78 1.16
N LEU A 34 -6.69 20.86 0.18
CA LEU A 34 -7.89 20.49 -0.57
C LEU A 34 -9.04 20.05 0.34
N LEU A 35 -8.75 19.16 1.30
CA LEU A 35 -9.77 18.73 2.28
C LEU A 35 -10.32 19.88 3.11
N TRP A 36 -9.46 20.81 3.51
CA TRP A 36 -9.87 21.95 4.33
C TRP A 36 -10.83 22.86 3.56
N HIS A 37 -10.49 23.20 2.31
CA HIS A 37 -11.36 24.03 1.46
C HIS A 37 -12.70 23.33 1.19
N LEU A 38 -12.70 22.03 0.86
CA LEU A 38 -13.94 21.27 0.64
C LEU A 38 -14.83 21.19 1.88
N ARG A 39 -14.22 21.07 3.07
CA ARG A 39 -14.95 21.12 4.34
C ARG A 39 -15.49 22.52 4.65
N LYS A 40 -14.75 23.57 4.29
CA LYS A 40 -15.20 24.96 4.42
C LYS A 40 -16.41 25.21 3.51
N GLU A 41 -16.31 24.85 2.24
CA GLU A 41 -17.43 24.93 1.28
C GLU A 41 -18.67 24.17 1.78
N HIS A 42 -18.49 22.99 2.38
CA HIS A 42 -19.60 22.23 2.97
C HIS A 42 -20.26 22.96 4.14
N LYS A 43 -19.48 23.60 5.01
CA LYS A 43 -20.02 24.36 6.13
C LYS A 43 -20.80 25.59 5.66
N GLU A 44 -20.35 26.24 4.59
CA GLU A 44 -20.97 27.46 4.06
C GLU A 44 -22.18 27.18 3.18
N THR A 45 -22.16 26.09 2.39
CA THR A 45 -23.18 25.83 1.34
C THR A 45 -23.99 24.56 1.58
N GLY A 46 -23.63 23.74 2.57
CA GLY A 46 -24.19 22.41 2.76
C GLY A 46 -23.74 21.38 1.72
N ARG A 47 -22.92 21.76 0.73
CA ARG A 47 -22.50 20.88 -0.38
C ARG A 47 -20.98 20.85 -0.55
N VAL A 48 -20.48 19.75 -1.11
CA VAL A 48 -19.05 19.58 -1.44
C VAL A 48 -18.91 19.43 -2.95
N ASP A 49 -18.25 20.37 -3.62
CA ASP A 49 -17.96 20.25 -5.05
C ASP A 49 -16.59 19.58 -5.29
N ILE A 50 -16.64 18.28 -5.60
CA ILE A 50 -15.46 17.47 -5.93
C ILE A 50 -15.11 17.47 -7.44
N SER A 51 -15.68 18.39 -8.23
CA SER A 51 -15.37 18.54 -9.64
C SER A 51 -13.89 18.87 -9.84
N ARG A 52 -13.29 18.36 -10.93
CA ARG A 52 -11.90 18.71 -11.26
C ARG A 52 -11.71 20.22 -11.43
N LYS A 53 -12.73 20.93 -11.93
CA LYS A 53 -12.72 22.39 -12.09
C LYS A 53 -12.54 23.08 -10.73
N ASN A 54 -13.37 22.74 -9.74
CA ASN A 54 -13.27 23.34 -8.42
C ASN A 54 -11.96 22.99 -7.72
N LEU A 55 -11.57 21.72 -7.73
CA LEU A 55 -10.33 21.29 -7.10
C LEU A 55 -9.09 21.95 -7.75
N ASN A 56 -9.10 22.16 -9.07
CA ASN A 56 -8.03 22.88 -9.76
C ASN A 56 -7.99 24.36 -9.40
N ARG A 57 -9.13 25.00 -9.13
CA ARG A 57 -9.20 26.37 -8.59
C ARG A 57 -8.53 26.44 -7.22
N ILE A 58 -8.92 25.56 -6.31
CA ILE A 58 -8.33 25.47 -4.96
C ILE A 58 -6.82 25.21 -5.05
N LEU A 59 -6.38 24.24 -5.87
CA LEU A 59 -4.95 23.91 -6.03
C LEU A 59 -4.08 25.13 -6.37
N LYS A 60 -4.57 26.08 -7.18
CA LYS A 60 -3.82 27.27 -7.58
C LYS A 60 -3.53 28.20 -6.40
N GLU A 61 -4.38 28.18 -5.38
CA GLU A 61 -4.26 29.01 -4.17
C GLU A 61 -3.36 28.34 -3.11
N LEU A 62 -3.06 27.05 -3.23
CA LEU A 62 -2.28 26.32 -2.23
C LEU A 62 -0.78 26.62 -2.37
N PRO A 63 -0.11 27.22 -1.34
CA PRO A 63 1.29 27.67 -1.46
C PRO A 63 2.28 26.54 -1.76
N ARG A 64 2.01 25.33 -1.25
CA ARG A 64 2.90 24.16 -1.39
C ARG A 64 2.63 23.32 -2.64
N ALA A 65 1.66 23.70 -3.49
CA ALA A 65 1.36 22.97 -4.73
C ALA A 65 2.52 23.02 -5.73
N LYS A 66 3.35 24.06 -5.68
CA LYS A 66 4.52 24.19 -6.57
C LYS A 66 5.80 23.54 -6.00
N GLY A 67 5.71 22.91 -4.83
CA GLY A 67 6.85 22.30 -4.14
C GLY A 67 7.26 20.92 -4.70
N TYR A 68 6.46 20.30 -5.56
CA TYR A 68 6.75 18.99 -6.14
C TYR A 68 6.16 18.89 -7.55
N TYR A 69 6.46 17.79 -8.25
CA TYR A 69 6.13 17.62 -9.67
C TYR A 69 4.65 17.87 -9.97
N SER A 70 4.37 18.67 -11.00
CA SER A 70 3.02 19.17 -11.30
C SER A 70 2.01 18.06 -11.55
N MET A 71 2.40 16.95 -12.19
CA MET A 71 1.48 15.82 -12.37
C MET A 71 1.25 15.05 -11.08
N SER A 72 2.25 14.97 -10.20
CA SER A 72 2.06 14.41 -8.85
C SER A 72 1.06 15.21 -8.02
N VAL A 73 1.00 16.53 -8.21
CA VAL A 73 -0.02 17.41 -7.60
C VAL A 73 -1.42 17.02 -8.07
N GLN A 74 -1.57 16.78 -9.38
CA GLN A 74 -2.83 16.33 -9.95
C GLN A 74 -3.25 14.94 -9.43
N LEU A 75 -2.30 14.03 -9.25
CA LEU A 75 -2.57 12.72 -8.63
C LEU A 75 -2.97 12.86 -7.15
N THR A 76 -2.43 13.86 -6.44
CA THR A 76 -2.84 14.17 -5.06
C THR A 76 -4.27 14.70 -5.02
N ARG A 77 -4.65 15.54 -5.99
CA ARG A 77 -6.03 16.02 -6.17
C ARG A 77 -6.99 14.88 -6.45
N ASP A 78 -6.62 13.98 -7.35
CA ASP A 78 -7.46 12.84 -7.70
C ASP A 78 -7.60 11.88 -6.51
N GLU A 79 -6.56 11.74 -5.68
CA GLU A 79 -6.67 11.01 -4.40
C GLU A 79 -7.71 11.61 -3.45
N VAL A 80 -7.75 12.95 -3.29
CA VAL A 80 -8.79 13.60 -2.47
C VAL A 80 -10.18 13.38 -3.06
N ARG A 81 -10.31 13.48 -4.38
CA ARG A 81 -11.58 13.25 -5.08
C ARG A 81 -12.09 11.81 -4.87
N GLU A 82 -11.22 10.81 -5.00
CA GLU A 82 -11.59 9.42 -4.75
C GLU A 82 -11.93 9.18 -3.27
N ALA A 83 -11.20 9.80 -2.33
CA ALA A 83 -11.54 9.72 -0.91
C ALA A 83 -12.96 10.23 -0.61
N TYR A 84 -13.39 11.33 -1.24
CA TYR A 84 -14.76 11.82 -1.11
C TYR A 84 -15.79 10.92 -1.81
N LYS A 85 -15.49 10.37 -2.99
CA LYS A 85 -16.39 9.42 -3.66
C LYS A 85 -16.64 8.19 -2.80
N SER A 86 -15.58 7.59 -2.25
CA SER A 86 -15.68 6.46 -1.33
C SER A 86 -16.47 6.85 -0.08
N PHE A 87 -16.21 8.03 0.47
CA PHE A 87 -16.96 8.56 1.62
C PHE A 87 -18.46 8.70 1.33
N PHE A 88 -18.85 9.28 0.19
CA PHE A 88 -20.26 9.39 -0.18
C PHE A 88 -20.91 8.04 -0.43
N ALA A 89 -20.19 7.10 -1.03
CA ALA A 89 -20.68 5.73 -1.22
C ALA A 89 -20.95 5.05 0.13
N LEU A 90 -20.05 5.17 1.10
CA LEU A 90 -20.23 4.63 2.45
C LEU A 90 -21.36 5.34 3.21
N LYS A 91 -21.45 6.67 3.10
CA LYS A 91 -22.48 7.48 3.77
C LYS A 91 -23.88 7.12 3.28
N ARG A 92 -24.06 6.95 1.96
CA ARG A 92 -25.34 6.48 1.38
C ARG A 92 -25.75 5.09 1.86
N LYS A 93 -24.77 4.22 2.16
CA LYS A 93 -25.00 2.88 2.69
C LYS A 93 -25.15 2.83 4.22
N GLY A 94 -25.01 3.96 4.93
CA GLY A 94 -25.00 3.98 6.40
C GLY A 94 -23.77 3.30 7.04
N LEU A 95 -22.74 2.98 6.25
CA LEU A 95 -21.56 2.21 6.70
C LEU A 95 -20.45 3.08 7.31
N THR A 96 -20.71 4.37 7.55
CA THR A 96 -19.74 5.27 8.16
C THR A 96 -20.43 6.29 9.05
N GLN A 97 -19.90 6.44 10.26
CA GLN A 97 -20.26 7.52 11.18
C GLN A 97 -19.38 8.77 10.99
N HIS A 98 -18.38 8.71 10.09
CA HIS A 98 -17.56 9.89 9.81
C HIS A 98 -18.36 10.95 9.06
N GLU A 99 -18.03 12.21 9.32
CA GLU A 99 -18.68 13.36 8.65
C GLU A 99 -17.98 13.78 7.35
N ALA A 100 -16.69 13.44 7.21
CA ALA A 100 -15.88 13.73 6.02
C ALA A 100 -14.58 12.89 6.01
N PRO A 101 -13.90 12.76 4.85
CA PRO A 101 -12.56 12.16 4.78
C PRO A 101 -11.57 12.89 5.70
N ARG A 102 -10.74 12.14 6.43
CA ARG A 102 -9.86 12.68 7.49
C ARG A 102 -8.61 13.36 6.94
N PHE A 103 -8.15 14.38 7.66
CA PHE A 103 -6.83 14.99 7.44
C PHE A 103 -5.70 13.99 7.73
N ARG A 104 -4.61 14.12 6.98
CA ARG A 104 -3.32 13.52 7.31
C ARG A 104 -2.72 14.24 8.52
N ARG A 105 -2.04 13.49 9.40
CA ARG A 105 -1.38 14.02 10.60
C ARG A 105 -0.28 15.04 10.25
N LYS A 106 0.05 15.95 11.17
CA LYS A 106 1.03 17.05 10.97
C LYS A 106 2.37 16.59 10.37
N ASN A 107 2.93 15.49 10.88
CA ASN A 107 4.24 14.96 10.46
C ASN A 107 4.10 13.77 9.48
N TYR A 108 2.97 13.69 8.77
CA TYR A 108 2.80 12.69 7.74
C TYR A 108 3.59 13.10 6.48
N LEU A 109 4.36 12.18 5.93
CA LEU A 109 5.03 12.34 4.64
C LEU A 109 4.22 11.57 3.60
N SER A 110 3.60 12.29 2.68
CA SER A 110 2.71 11.68 1.69
C SER A 110 3.47 11.04 0.56
N PRO A 111 3.01 9.89 0.03
CA PRO A 111 3.61 9.31 -1.15
C PRO A 111 3.68 10.30 -2.31
N LEU A 112 4.82 10.39 -2.97
CA LEU A 112 4.93 11.08 -4.25
C LEU A 112 4.64 10.07 -5.34
N LYS A 113 3.53 10.24 -6.06
CA LYS A 113 3.15 9.40 -7.20
C LYS A 113 3.61 10.06 -8.49
N TYR A 114 4.24 9.29 -9.38
CA TYR A 114 4.76 9.78 -10.64
C TYR A 114 4.21 8.96 -11.80
N VAL A 115 3.82 9.68 -12.85
CA VAL A 115 3.64 9.14 -14.20
C VAL A 115 4.96 9.21 -14.97
N GLN A 116 5.05 8.51 -16.09
CA GLN A 116 6.26 8.40 -16.91
C GLN A 116 6.97 9.73 -17.19
N SER A 117 6.25 10.83 -17.43
CA SER A 117 6.84 12.13 -17.74
C SER A 117 7.58 12.79 -16.58
N GLY A 118 7.44 12.28 -15.36
CA GLY A 118 8.04 12.85 -14.15
C GLY A 118 9.25 12.09 -13.63
N PHE A 119 9.64 10.98 -14.26
CA PHE A 119 10.79 10.20 -13.84
C PHE A 119 11.49 9.49 -15.01
N GLY A 120 12.80 9.29 -14.84
CA GLY A 120 13.61 8.40 -15.67
C GLY A 120 14.17 7.26 -14.83
N VAL A 121 14.26 6.06 -15.42
CA VAL A 121 14.95 4.92 -14.82
C VAL A 121 15.95 4.39 -15.84
N ASP A 122 17.21 4.31 -15.43
CA ASP A 122 18.34 3.86 -16.23
C ASP A 122 19.20 2.92 -15.36
N GLY A 123 19.03 1.62 -15.57
CA GLY A 123 19.58 0.60 -14.68
C GLY A 123 19.07 0.75 -13.25
N ASP A 124 19.99 0.98 -12.30
CA ASP A 124 19.69 1.23 -10.89
C ASP A 124 19.49 2.71 -10.55
N ARG A 125 19.74 3.62 -11.50
CA ARG A 125 19.63 5.06 -11.32
C ARG A 125 18.23 5.54 -11.64
N VAL A 126 17.62 6.27 -10.71
CA VAL A 126 16.33 6.93 -10.85
C VAL A 126 16.53 8.43 -10.80
N THR A 127 15.96 9.15 -11.75
CA THR A 127 15.90 10.62 -11.75
C THR A 127 14.45 11.06 -11.65
N LEU A 128 14.14 11.94 -10.71
CA LEU A 128 12.80 12.50 -10.51
C LEU A 128 12.77 13.97 -10.84
N SER A 129 11.75 14.39 -11.57
CA SER A 129 11.39 15.80 -11.69
C SER A 129 10.74 16.29 -10.39
N LEU A 130 10.98 17.54 -10.03
CA LEU A 130 10.38 18.19 -8.87
C LEU A 130 9.55 19.41 -9.30
N GLY A 131 9.14 20.22 -8.32
CA GLY A 131 8.36 21.41 -8.56
C GLY A 131 9.18 22.51 -9.26
N THR A 132 8.56 23.19 -10.22
CA THR A 132 9.21 24.26 -11.00
C THR A 132 9.27 25.61 -10.30
N ASN A 133 8.89 25.70 -9.03
CA ASN A 133 9.04 26.91 -8.23
C ASN A 133 9.34 26.54 -6.79
N ARG A 134 10.21 25.54 -6.59
CA ARG A 134 10.75 25.24 -5.27
C ARG A 134 11.66 26.37 -4.81
N GLU A 135 11.59 26.69 -3.52
CA GLU A 135 12.37 27.76 -2.87
C GLU A 135 13.87 27.50 -2.95
N ASP A 136 14.29 26.23 -2.91
CA ASP A 136 15.69 25.79 -3.00
C ASP A 136 16.25 25.78 -4.44
N GLY A 137 15.44 26.12 -5.44
CA GLY A 137 15.82 26.09 -6.85
C GLY A 137 15.98 24.70 -7.47
N VAL A 138 15.94 23.61 -6.68
CA VAL A 138 16.20 22.24 -7.15
C VAL A 138 15.03 21.74 -7.98
N ARG A 139 15.29 21.35 -9.23
CA ARG A 139 14.24 20.90 -10.17
C ARG A 139 14.21 19.41 -10.43
N GLN A 140 15.28 18.72 -10.07
CA GLN A 140 15.39 17.28 -10.20
C GLN A 140 16.33 16.72 -9.14
N VAL A 141 16.11 15.45 -8.79
CA VAL A 141 17.02 14.68 -7.93
C VAL A 141 17.29 13.33 -8.57
N SER A 142 18.48 12.78 -8.33
CA SER A 142 18.83 11.44 -8.77
C SER A 142 19.36 10.60 -7.61
N PHE A 143 19.02 9.32 -7.58
CA PHE A 143 19.45 8.37 -6.56
C PHE A 143 19.51 6.96 -7.14
N ARG A 144 20.09 6.03 -6.39
CA ARG A 144 20.11 4.62 -6.77
C ARG A 144 19.02 3.84 -6.06
N ILE A 145 18.56 2.76 -6.68
CA ILE A 145 17.59 1.83 -6.09
C ILE A 145 18.13 0.40 -6.12
N SER A 146 17.76 -0.40 -5.13
CA SER A 146 17.99 -1.84 -5.14
C SER A 146 16.70 -2.61 -4.85
N HIS A 147 16.38 -3.60 -5.68
CA HIS A 147 15.25 -4.51 -5.49
C HIS A 147 15.72 -5.96 -5.51
N ARG A 148 14.78 -6.90 -5.35
CA ARG A 148 15.07 -8.34 -5.40
C ARG A 148 15.68 -8.72 -6.77
N PRO A 149 16.85 -9.40 -6.83
CA PRO A 149 17.64 -9.57 -8.05
C PRO A 149 17.05 -10.56 -9.07
N ASP A 150 16.12 -11.41 -8.64
CA ASP A 150 15.44 -12.41 -9.47
C ASP A 150 14.36 -11.82 -10.40
N VAL A 151 14.00 -10.55 -10.20
CA VAL A 151 13.01 -9.88 -11.04
C VAL A 151 13.70 -9.03 -12.11
N LYS A 152 13.55 -9.46 -13.36
CA LYS A 152 13.87 -8.66 -14.54
C LYS A 152 12.59 -8.03 -15.08
N TYR A 153 12.64 -6.74 -15.38
CA TYR A 153 11.53 -6.00 -15.96
C TYR A 153 12.01 -5.16 -17.14
N GLU A 154 11.08 -4.85 -18.05
CA GLU A 154 11.40 -4.13 -19.29
C GLU A 154 11.17 -2.63 -19.15
N ARG A 155 10.08 -2.26 -18.48
CA ARG A 155 9.66 -0.88 -18.36
C ARG A 155 9.00 -0.61 -17.02
N VAL A 156 9.27 0.56 -16.47
CA VAL A 156 8.58 1.11 -15.31
C VAL A 156 7.45 2.02 -15.80
N ARG A 157 6.20 1.69 -15.47
CA ARG A 157 5.00 2.45 -15.87
C ARG A 157 4.66 3.57 -14.91
N GLU A 158 4.74 3.25 -13.62
CA GLU A 158 4.47 4.18 -12.53
C GLU A 158 5.53 4.04 -11.45
N LEU A 159 5.80 5.14 -10.76
CA LEU A 159 6.74 5.18 -9.66
C LEU A 159 6.11 5.90 -8.49
N SER A 160 6.23 5.33 -7.30
CA SER A 160 5.84 5.99 -6.05
C SER A 160 7.01 6.04 -5.07
N ILE A 161 7.28 7.20 -4.50
CA ILE A 161 8.25 7.39 -3.42
C ILE A 161 7.49 7.44 -2.10
N ILE A 162 7.84 6.56 -1.17
CA ILE A 162 7.09 6.31 0.07
C ILE A 162 8.03 6.36 1.25
N TYR A 163 7.55 6.97 2.33
CA TYR A 163 8.27 7.02 3.59
C TYR A 163 7.73 5.91 4.47
N ASP A 164 8.55 4.88 4.68
CA ASP A 164 8.24 3.84 5.63
C ASP A 164 8.54 4.36 7.04
N LYS A 165 7.47 4.69 7.77
CA LYS A 165 7.57 5.16 9.16
C LYS A 165 8.13 4.12 10.11
N ASP A 166 8.09 2.84 9.73
CA ASP A 166 8.55 1.76 10.57
C ASP A 166 10.07 1.58 10.50
N SER A 167 10.64 1.60 9.29
CA SER A 167 12.09 1.61 9.09
C SER A 167 12.72 3.00 9.21
N GLY A 168 11.94 4.08 9.08
CA GLY A 168 12.43 5.45 8.98
C GLY A 168 13.09 5.78 7.65
N ARG A 169 12.93 4.90 6.64
CA ARG A 169 13.59 5.02 5.33
C ARG A 169 12.61 5.40 4.24
N ILE A 170 13.16 5.94 3.15
CA ILE A 170 12.41 6.16 1.91
C ILE A 170 12.57 4.92 1.03
N GLU A 171 11.48 4.52 0.38
CA GLU A 171 11.41 3.37 -0.52
C GLU A 171 10.73 3.79 -1.82
N ALA A 172 11.11 3.13 -2.92
CA ALA A 172 10.46 3.26 -4.21
C ALA A 172 9.53 2.06 -4.44
N ARG A 173 8.32 2.33 -4.93
CA ARG A 173 7.40 1.31 -5.48
C ARG A 173 7.29 1.51 -6.98
N LEU A 174 7.78 0.54 -7.73
CA LEU A 174 7.82 0.57 -9.19
C LEU A 174 6.73 -0.35 -9.71
N VAL A 175 5.76 0.18 -10.47
CA VAL A 175 4.84 -0.66 -11.25
C VAL A 175 5.57 -0.98 -12.55
N VAL A 176 5.95 -2.24 -12.73
CA VAL A 176 6.83 -2.67 -13.81
C VAL A 176 6.17 -3.71 -14.71
N GLU A 177 6.51 -3.64 -15.99
CA GLU A 177 6.17 -4.67 -16.97
C GLU A 177 7.19 -5.80 -16.90
N VAL A 178 6.71 -6.99 -16.54
CA VAL A 178 7.55 -8.19 -16.51
C VAL A 178 7.20 -9.14 -17.63
N LYS A 179 8.24 -9.75 -18.19
CA LYS A 179 8.07 -10.95 -19.03
C LYS A 179 7.72 -12.10 -18.11
N ALA A 180 6.42 -12.41 -18.01
CA ALA A 180 6.02 -13.63 -17.34
C ALA A 180 6.59 -14.84 -18.10
N ARG A 181 7.06 -15.82 -17.34
CA ARG A 181 7.41 -17.13 -17.91
C ARG A 181 6.12 -17.74 -18.43
N GLU A 182 6.14 -18.21 -19.66
CA GLU A 182 5.02 -18.95 -20.21
C GLU A 182 4.85 -20.25 -19.42
N ASN A 183 3.67 -20.45 -18.84
CA ASN A 183 3.31 -21.70 -18.20
C ASN A 183 2.55 -22.55 -19.23
N LYS A 184 3.15 -23.65 -19.70
CA LYS A 184 2.54 -24.58 -20.66
C LYS A 184 1.79 -25.74 -20.01
N GLY A 185 1.70 -25.73 -18.68
CA GLY A 185 0.93 -26.72 -17.94
C GLY A 185 -0.57 -26.64 -18.25
N THR A 186 -1.28 -27.70 -17.88
CA THR A 186 -2.73 -27.84 -18.01
C THR A 186 -3.41 -28.17 -16.68
N GLY A 187 -2.61 -28.41 -15.62
CA GLY A 187 -3.09 -28.87 -14.34
C GLY A 187 -3.90 -27.81 -13.60
N ARG A 188 -4.68 -28.24 -12.61
CA ARG A 188 -5.52 -27.37 -11.80
C ARG A 188 -5.29 -27.64 -10.31
N ALA A 189 -5.37 -26.57 -9.51
CA ALA A 189 -5.39 -26.68 -8.06
C ALA A 189 -6.58 -25.90 -7.49
N ALA A 190 -7.32 -26.50 -6.57
CA ALA A 190 -8.33 -25.83 -5.77
C ALA A 190 -7.75 -25.53 -4.38
N VAL A 191 -7.92 -24.29 -3.91
CA VAL A 191 -7.38 -23.80 -2.64
C VAL A 191 -8.51 -23.31 -1.74
N ASP A 192 -8.61 -23.91 -0.56
CA ASP A 192 -9.43 -23.41 0.54
C ASP A 192 -8.54 -22.79 1.63
N LEU A 193 -8.98 -21.64 2.17
CA LEU A 193 -8.21 -20.86 3.14
C LEU A 193 -8.88 -20.92 4.50
N GLY A 194 -8.10 -21.24 5.54
CA GLY A 194 -8.61 -21.40 6.89
C GLY A 194 -7.67 -20.88 7.98
N GLU A 195 -8.09 -21.08 9.24
CA GLU A 195 -7.31 -20.62 10.40
C GLU A 195 -6.36 -21.71 10.93
N ASN A 196 -6.85 -22.93 11.11
CA ASN A 196 -6.08 -24.07 11.63
C ASN A 196 -5.27 -24.75 10.52
N ILE A 197 -5.94 -25.00 9.40
CA ILE A 197 -5.32 -25.31 8.12
C ILE A 197 -5.31 -23.98 7.38
N LEU A 198 -4.14 -23.35 7.30
CA LEU A 198 -3.96 -22.06 6.66
C LEU A 198 -4.41 -22.10 5.21
N MET A 199 -4.03 -23.19 4.53
CA MET A 199 -4.25 -23.42 3.12
C MET A 199 -4.39 -24.92 2.93
N ALA A 200 -5.53 -25.36 2.41
CA ALA A 200 -5.73 -26.71 1.90
C ALA A 200 -5.74 -26.63 0.37
N ALA A 201 -4.82 -27.32 -0.28
CA ALA A 201 -4.73 -27.35 -1.73
C ALA A 201 -5.01 -28.78 -2.23
N ALA A 202 -5.97 -28.93 -3.12
CA ALA A 202 -6.25 -30.18 -3.83
C ALA A 202 -5.85 -30.01 -5.29
N PHE A 203 -5.02 -30.92 -5.79
CA PHE A 203 -4.57 -30.97 -7.17
C PHE A 203 -5.46 -31.93 -7.98
N ASP A 204 -5.52 -31.75 -9.29
CA ASP A 204 -6.30 -32.61 -10.19
C ASP A 204 -5.75 -34.03 -10.35
N ASP A 205 -4.49 -34.25 -9.97
CA ASP A 205 -3.86 -35.57 -9.82
C ASP A 205 -4.28 -36.31 -8.53
N GLY A 206 -5.16 -35.72 -7.72
CA GLY A 206 -5.67 -36.28 -6.47
C GLY A 206 -4.77 -36.03 -5.25
N VAL A 207 -3.60 -35.41 -5.41
CA VAL A 207 -2.74 -35.03 -4.28
C VAL A 207 -3.40 -33.92 -3.48
N VAL A 208 -3.29 -34.00 -2.15
CA VAL A 208 -3.74 -32.96 -1.23
C VAL A 208 -2.58 -32.47 -0.39
N MET A 209 -2.41 -31.15 -0.32
CA MET A 209 -1.41 -30.49 0.51
C MET A 209 -2.08 -29.62 1.57
N LEU A 210 -1.70 -29.85 2.83
CA LEU A 210 -2.25 -29.13 3.98
C LEU A 210 -1.16 -28.28 4.64
N TYR A 211 -1.35 -26.97 4.65
CA TYR A 211 -0.46 -26.04 5.33
C TYR A 211 -1.02 -25.74 6.72
N SER A 212 -0.28 -26.13 7.77
CA SER A 212 -0.71 -25.87 9.14
C SER A 212 -0.59 -24.39 9.51
N GLY A 213 -1.71 -23.79 9.95
CA GLY A 213 -1.75 -22.44 10.54
C GLY A 213 -1.42 -22.42 12.03
N LYS A 214 -1.21 -23.58 12.67
CA LYS A 214 -1.01 -23.70 14.13
C LYS A 214 0.20 -22.90 14.63
N LEU A 215 1.30 -22.86 13.87
CA LEU A 215 2.48 -22.07 14.22
C LEU A 215 2.18 -20.57 14.20
N ILE A 216 1.50 -20.08 13.17
CA ILE A 216 1.07 -18.68 13.07
C ILE A 216 0.17 -18.31 14.26
N LYS A 217 -0.77 -19.19 14.62
CA LYS A 217 -1.63 -19.02 15.80
C LYS A 217 -0.81 -18.97 17.09
N ALA A 218 0.15 -19.86 17.27
CA ALA A 218 1.02 -19.87 18.45
C ALA A 218 1.85 -18.58 18.57
N VAL A 219 2.42 -18.11 17.46
CA VAL A 219 3.17 -16.84 17.37
C VAL A 219 2.27 -15.66 17.74
N ARG A 220 1.08 -15.54 17.15
CA ARG A 220 0.11 -14.48 17.48
C ARG A 220 -0.26 -14.49 18.96
N ARG A 221 -0.58 -15.67 19.52
CA ARG A 221 -0.89 -15.81 20.96
C ARG A 221 0.27 -15.39 21.85
N TYR A 222 1.51 -15.77 21.51
CA TYR A 222 2.69 -15.34 22.25
C TYR A 222 2.82 -13.81 22.25
N TRP A 223 2.74 -13.17 21.09
CA TRP A 223 2.88 -11.72 21.00
C TRP A 223 1.71 -10.97 21.64
N GLN A 224 0.49 -11.52 21.59
CA GLN A 224 -0.65 -11.01 22.35
C GLN A 224 -0.37 -11.00 23.86
N LYS A 225 0.14 -12.11 24.43
CA LYS A 225 0.53 -12.18 25.84
C LYS A 225 1.62 -11.16 26.18
N VAL A 226 2.61 -10.99 25.32
CA VAL A 226 3.66 -9.96 25.50
C VAL A 226 3.07 -8.55 25.49
N ARG A 227 2.15 -8.25 24.56
CA ARG A 227 1.51 -6.94 24.42
C ARG A 227 0.54 -6.62 25.56
N ALA A 228 -0.11 -7.62 26.16
CA ALA A 228 -1.03 -7.44 27.27
C ALA A 228 -0.35 -6.82 28.50
N ASN A 229 0.94 -7.11 28.70
CA ASN A 229 1.76 -6.54 29.78
C ASN A 229 2.31 -5.13 29.49
N LEU A 230 1.92 -4.52 28.37
CA LEU A 230 2.40 -3.20 27.95
C LEU A 230 1.25 -2.22 27.87
N LYS A 231 1.51 -0.96 28.24
CA LYS A 231 0.56 0.14 27.99
C LYS A 231 0.20 0.17 26.50
N GLN A 232 -1.09 -0.01 26.20
CA GLN A 232 -1.62 -0.03 24.84
C GLN A 232 -1.18 1.24 24.10
N ASN A 233 -0.81 1.09 22.82
CA ASN A 233 -0.31 2.19 21.97
C ASN A 233 1.00 2.88 22.40
N SER A 234 1.69 2.41 23.45
CA SER A 234 3.04 2.86 23.80
C SER A 234 4.03 2.55 22.67
N ARG A 235 5.20 3.23 22.67
CA ARG A 235 6.27 3.01 21.68
C ARG A 235 6.69 1.53 21.64
N ARG A 236 6.88 0.92 22.81
CA ARG A 236 7.22 -0.50 22.96
C ARG A 236 6.10 -1.41 22.45
N TRP A 237 4.85 -1.14 22.80
CA TRP A 237 3.70 -1.91 22.31
C TRP A 237 3.66 -1.95 20.77
N LYS A 238 3.83 -0.79 20.11
CA LYS A 238 3.87 -0.67 18.64
C LYS A 238 5.08 -1.38 18.04
N GLN A 239 6.24 -1.37 18.70
CA GLN A 239 7.40 -2.12 18.26
C GLN A 239 7.15 -3.63 18.26
N ILE A 240 6.51 -4.14 19.31
CA ILE A 240 6.15 -5.56 19.42
C ILE A 240 5.13 -5.96 18.36
N ALA A 241 4.05 -5.19 18.19
CA ALA A 241 3.06 -5.45 17.14
C ALA A 241 3.68 -5.50 15.73
N ARG A 242 4.73 -4.70 15.48
CA ARG A 242 5.48 -4.73 14.22
C ARG A 242 6.34 -5.98 14.06
N ARG A 243 6.98 -6.45 15.13
CA ARG A 243 7.74 -7.71 15.12
C ARG A 243 6.83 -8.90 14.84
N GLU A 244 5.69 -8.96 15.53
CA GLU A 244 4.64 -9.96 15.28
C GLU A 244 4.21 -9.96 13.82
N LYS A 245 3.85 -8.78 13.28
CA LYS A 245 3.41 -8.64 11.88
C LYS A 245 4.46 -9.18 10.91
N LYS A 246 5.73 -8.78 11.05
CA LYS A 246 6.83 -9.25 10.18
C LYS A 246 7.02 -10.77 10.27
N GLN A 247 6.94 -11.33 11.47
CA GLN A 247 7.08 -12.78 11.67
C GLN A 247 5.92 -13.54 11.01
N VAL A 248 4.68 -13.08 11.18
CA VAL A 248 3.51 -13.68 10.55
C VAL A 248 3.58 -13.56 9.03
N GLU A 249 3.92 -12.39 8.49
CA GLU A 249 4.10 -12.17 7.05
C GLU A 249 5.17 -13.12 6.48
N HIS A 250 6.30 -13.30 7.18
CA HIS A 250 7.34 -14.23 6.76
C HIS A 250 6.83 -15.69 6.69
N LEU A 251 6.13 -16.16 7.73
CA LEU A 251 5.54 -17.50 7.74
C LEU A 251 4.54 -17.70 6.58
N MET A 252 3.68 -16.71 6.32
CA MET A 252 2.75 -16.72 5.18
C MET A 252 3.48 -16.76 3.83
N HIS A 253 4.57 -16.00 3.71
CA HIS A 253 5.40 -16.00 2.49
C HIS A 253 6.08 -17.33 2.25
N MET A 254 6.57 -18.01 3.29
CA MET A 254 7.15 -19.35 3.14
C MET A 254 6.10 -20.35 2.63
N ALA A 255 4.90 -20.36 3.23
CA ALA A 255 3.82 -21.26 2.82
C ALA A 255 3.40 -21.03 1.36
N THR A 256 3.14 -19.78 0.99
CA THR A 256 2.75 -19.40 -0.38
C THR A 256 3.86 -19.63 -1.40
N SER A 257 5.12 -19.36 -1.06
CA SER A 257 6.25 -19.63 -1.97
C SER A 257 6.42 -21.12 -2.24
N HIS A 258 6.31 -21.95 -1.19
CA HIS A 258 6.32 -23.40 -1.34
C HIS A 258 5.15 -23.86 -2.22
N PHE A 259 3.93 -23.41 -1.94
CA PHE A 259 2.75 -23.76 -2.73
C PHE A 259 2.91 -23.43 -4.22
N ILE A 260 3.38 -22.22 -4.55
CA ILE A 260 3.62 -21.84 -5.94
C ILE A 260 4.72 -22.70 -6.59
N ALA A 261 5.77 -23.08 -5.85
CA ALA A 261 6.79 -23.99 -6.37
C ALA A 261 6.19 -25.37 -6.70
N GLU A 262 5.35 -25.92 -5.82
CA GLU A 262 4.66 -27.19 -6.03
C GLU A 262 3.69 -27.14 -7.21
N CYS A 263 2.97 -26.03 -7.39
CA CYS A 263 2.13 -25.77 -8.56
C CYS A 263 2.94 -25.77 -9.85
N VAL A 264 4.09 -25.10 -9.87
CA VAL A 264 4.97 -25.05 -11.05
C VAL A 264 5.50 -26.44 -11.38
N GLN A 265 5.93 -27.22 -10.39
CA GLN A 265 6.43 -28.58 -10.59
C GLN A 265 5.35 -29.52 -11.16
N ARG A 266 4.10 -29.37 -10.73
CA ARG A 266 2.95 -30.17 -11.21
C ARG A 266 2.34 -29.64 -12.52
N GLY A 267 2.90 -28.58 -13.11
CA GLY A 267 2.31 -27.99 -14.32
C GLY A 267 0.91 -27.42 -14.08
N VAL A 268 0.62 -26.93 -12.87
CA VAL A 268 -0.64 -26.25 -12.57
C VAL A 268 -0.69 -24.93 -13.33
N LYS A 269 -1.74 -24.77 -14.13
CA LYS A 269 -2.03 -23.59 -14.94
C LYS A 269 -3.06 -22.68 -14.27
N GLU A 270 -4.04 -23.30 -13.61
CA GLU A 270 -5.18 -22.60 -13.02
C GLU A 270 -5.26 -22.92 -11.52
N ILE A 271 -5.42 -21.87 -10.71
CA ILE A 271 -5.62 -21.98 -9.27
C ILE A 271 -6.97 -21.37 -8.96
N ALA A 272 -7.93 -22.20 -8.54
CA ALA A 272 -9.22 -21.75 -8.03
C ALA A 272 -9.10 -21.52 -6.52
N ILE A 273 -9.54 -20.36 -6.03
CA ILE A 273 -9.48 -20.00 -4.61
C ILE A 273 -10.91 -19.75 -4.14
N GLY A 274 -11.28 -20.30 -2.97
CA GLY A 274 -12.58 -20.06 -2.37
C GLY A 274 -12.89 -18.56 -2.21
N ASP A 275 -14.12 -18.16 -2.53
CA ASP A 275 -14.55 -16.77 -2.41
C ASP A 275 -14.68 -16.38 -0.92
N LEU A 276 -13.94 -15.35 -0.51
CA LEU A 276 -13.93 -14.83 0.85
C LEU A 276 -14.87 -13.61 1.03
N ASN A 277 -15.62 -13.20 0.01
CA ASN A 277 -16.59 -12.13 0.13
C ASN A 277 -17.68 -12.50 1.14
N GLY A 278 -18.06 -11.56 2.01
CA GLY A 278 -19.16 -11.75 2.96
C GLY A 278 -18.87 -12.67 4.15
N ILE A 279 -17.73 -13.39 4.20
CA ILE A 279 -17.43 -14.35 5.29
C ILE A 279 -17.38 -13.73 6.69
N ARG A 280 -17.32 -12.40 6.78
CA ARG A 280 -17.31 -11.64 8.04
C ARG A 280 -18.60 -10.89 8.34
N GLU A 281 -19.57 -10.90 7.43
CA GLU A 281 -20.79 -10.11 7.55
C GLU A 281 -21.81 -10.75 8.51
N SER A 282 -21.60 -12.02 8.89
CA SER A 282 -22.47 -12.79 9.79
C SER A 282 -21.75 -13.38 11.02
N ILE A 283 -20.65 -12.76 11.48
CA ILE A 283 -19.90 -13.23 12.66
C ILE A 283 -20.49 -12.62 13.94
N ASP A 284 -21.36 -13.37 14.61
CA ASP A 284 -21.62 -13.22 16.05
C ASP A 284 -21.39 -14.58 16.74
N TYR A 285 -20.11 -14.94 16.89
CA TYR A 285 -19.71 -16.26 17.40
C TYR A 285 -19.17 -16.19 18.84
N GLY A 286 -19.49 -15.11 19.57
CA GLY A 286 -19.02 -14.87 20.94
C GLY A 286 -17.56 -14.42 21.06
N ASP A 287 -17.18 -13.95 22.26
CA ASP A 287 -15.90 -13.26 22.51
C ASP A 287 -14.65 -14.05 22.13
N GLN A 288 -14.66 -15.38 22.34
CA GLN A 288 -13.52 -16.25 22.02
C GLN A 288 -13.30 -16.42 20.52
N LEU A 289 -14.38 -16.57 19.73
CA LEU A 289 -14.24 -16.69 18.28
C LEU A 289 -14.02 -15.33 17.63
N ASN A 290 -14.62 -14.27 18.17
CA ASN A 290 -14.38 -12.89 17.74
C ASN A 290 -12.92 -12.50 17.96
N GLN A 291 -12.30 -12.86 19.09
CA GLN A 291 -10.87 -12.64 19.31
C GLN A 291 -9.99 -13.38 18.28
N ARG A 292 -10.40 -14.57 17.81
CA ARG A 292 -9.67 -15.34 16.79
C ARG A 292 -9.78 -14.71 15.40
N LEU A 293 -10.91 -14.08 15.08
CA LEU A 293 -11.23 -13.54 13.76
C LEU A 293 -10.82 -12.05 13.59
N HIS A 294 -10.69 -11.31 14.70
CA HIS A 294 -10.40 -9.87 14.73
C HIS A 294 -9.01 -9.48 15.31
N ALA A 295 -8.13 -10.45 15.60
CA ALA A 295 -6.80 -10.24 16.17
C ALA A 295 -5.67 -9.78 15.20
#